data_AF-G0MNC4-F1
#
_entry.id   AF-G0MNC4-F1
#
_cell.length_a   1.000
_cell.length_b   1.000
_cell.length_c   1.000
_cell.angle_alpha   90.00
_cell.angle_beta   90.00
_cell.angle_gamma   90.00
#
_symmetry.space_group_name_H-M   'P 1'
#
loop_
_entity.id
_entity.type
_entity.pdbx_description
1 polymer ?
#
loop_
_entity_poly.entity_id
_entity_poly.type
_entity_poly.pdbx_seq_one_letter_code
_entity_poly.pdbx_strand_id
1 'polypeptide(L)'
;MDSVNLKKKFNHVMTMQRNLKEHLALFQEGSEELIKYYHIKCSIIQQLEACKELLVGIYEIAIRTGTDVDNSRLLKVYQFFYRNASDIQHHLQHIDIPRGSAAIWGIVILIAIVYLWATV
;
A
#
# COMPACT_ATOMS: atom_id res chain seq x y z
N MET A 1 13.54 -13.33 2.41
CA MET A 1 12.22 -14.00 2.53
C MET A 1 11.76 -14.33 1.13
N ASP A 2 11.47 -15.60 0.85
CA ASP A 2 11.15 -16.06 -0.51
C ASP A 2 9.81 -15.49 -1.00
N SER A 3 9.67 -15.31 -2.32
CA SER A 3 8.49 -14.72 -2.95
C SER A 3 7.19 -15.45 -2.59
N VAL A 4 7.25 -16.79 -2.52
CA VAL A 4 6.14 -17.66 -2.12
C VAL A 4 5.71 -17.39 -0.69
N ASN A 5 6.66 -17.22 0.23
CA ASN A 5 6.37 -16.95 1.64
C ASN A 5 5.80 -15.53 1.83
N LEU A 6 6.30 -14.55 1.08
CA LEU A 6 5.77 -13.19 1.10
C LEU A 6 4.32 -13.14 0.59
N LYS A 7 4.00 -13.85 -0.51
CA LYS A 7 2.65 -13.94 -1.05
C LYS A 7 1.67 -14.68 -0.12
N LYS A 8 2.12 -15.75 0.53
CA LYS A 8 1.33 -16.43 1.58
C LYS A 8 1.01 -15.47 2.74
N LYS A 9 2.01 -14.72 3.22
CA LYS A 9 1.83 -13.75 4.29
C LYS A 9 0.86 -12.64 3.90
N PHE A 10 0.97 -12.11 2.68
CA PHE A 10 0.04 -11.13 2.12
C PHE A 10 -1.40 -11.64 2.14
N ASN A 11 -1.66 -12.83 1.58
CA ASN A 11 -3.00 -13.42 1.52
C ASN A 11 -3.59 -13.67 2.91
N HIS A 12 -2.76 -14.07 3.87
CA HIS A 12 -3.18 -14.25 5.25
C HIS A 12 -3.64 -12.94 5.89
N VAL A 13 -2.82 -11.88 5.79
CA VAL A 13 -3.17 -10.56 6.35
C VAL A 13 -4.40 -9.97 5.66
N MET A 14 -4.54 -10.12 4.34
CA MET A 14 -5.73 -9.70 3.60
C MET A 14 -7.00 -10.42 4.06
N THR A 15 -6.89 -11.72 4.38
CA THR A 15 -8.01 -12.50 4.91
C THR A 15 -8.40 -12.04 6.31
N MET A 16 -7.42 -11.82 7.18
CA MET A 16 -7.65 -11.29 8.52
C MET A 16 -8.32 -9.91 8.47
N GLN A 17 -7.84 -9.01 7.62
CA GLN A 17 -8.42 -7.69 7.43
C GLN A 17 -9.88 -7.76 6.93
N ARG A 18 -10.19 -8.68 6.01
CA ARG A 18 -11.55 -8.88 5.50
C ARG A 18 -12.50 -9.32 6.61
N ASN A 19 -12.12 -10.35 7.36
CA ASN A 19 -12.92 -10.87 8.46
C ASN A 19 -13.18 -9.79 9.52
N LEU A 20 -12.16 -8.99 9.86
CA LEU A 20 -12.31 -7.89 10.81
C LEU A 20 -13.26 -6.80 10.31
N LYS A 21 -13.25 -6.49 9.01
CA LYS A 21 -14.20 -5.55 8.40
C LYS A 21 -15.63 -6.09 8.41
N GLU A 22 -15.82 -7.38 8.13
CA GLU A 22 -17.13 -8.04 8.21
C GLU A 22 -17.67 -7.99 9.64
N HIS A 23 -16.83 -8.31 10.64
CA HIS A 23 -17.21 -8.16 12.04
C HIS A 23 -17.57 -6.72 12.40
N LEU A 24 -16.82 -5.73 11.92
CA LEU A 24 -17.12 -4.31 12.16
C LEU A 24 -18.44 -3.88 11.50
N ALA A 25 -18.77 -4.40 10.31
CA ALA A 25 -20.02 -4.10 9.61
C ALA A 25 -21.24 -4.63 10.38
N LEU A 26 -21.15 -5.83 10.96
CA LEU A 26 -22.20 -6.38 11.82
C LEU A 26 -22.49 -5.48 13.05
N PHE A 27 -21.48 -4.79 13.58
CA PHE A 27 -21.66 -3.81 14.66
C PHE A 27 -22.32 -2.49 14.20
N GLN A 28 -22.32 -2.18 12.90
CA GLN A 28 -22.98 -0.99 12.37
C GLN A 28 -24.49 -1.21 12.15
N GLU A 29 -24.92 -2.45 11.95
CA GLU A 29 -26.33 -2.81 11.72
C GLU A 29 -27.12 -3.04 13.03
N GLY A 30 -26.48 -3.39 14.15
CA GLY A 30 -27.11 -3.59 15.46
C GLY A 30 -26.98 -2.36 16.38
N SER A 31 -27.92 -1.42 16.34
CA SER A 31 -27.74 -0.08 16.94
C SER A 31 -28.06 0.10 18.43
N GLU A 32 -28.51 -0.92 19.18
CA GLU A 32 -29.06 -0.67 20.53
C GLU A 32 -28.17 -1.01 21.74
N GLU A 33 -27.05 -1.73 21.60
CA GLU A 33 -26.13 -2.06 22.73
C GLU A 33 -24.73 -1.40 22.59
N LEU A 34 -24.68 -0.16 22.09
CA LEU A 34 -23.44 0.57 21.75
C LEU A 34 -22.39 0.67 22.86
N ILE A 35 -22.80 0.71 24.14
CA ILE A 35 -21.87 0.86 25.27
C ILE A 35 -21.20 -0.47 25.63
N LYS A 36 -21.95 -1.58 25.58
CA LYS A 36 -21.46 -2.90 26.00
C LYS A 36 -20.42 -3.47 25.02
N TYR A 37 -20.54 -3.13 23.74
CA TYR A 37 -19.65 -3.59 22.68
C TYR A 37 -18.58 -2.57 22.28
N TYR A 38 -18.52 -1.40 22.93
CA TYR A 38 -17.54 -0.35 22.61
C TYR A 38 -16.09 -0.86 22.67
N HIS A 39 -15.73 -1.60 23.72
CA HIS A 39 -14.40 -2.18 23.87
C HIS A 39 -14.05 -3.18 22.75
N ILE A 40 -15.03 -3.97 22.30
CA ILE A 40 -14.84 -4.93 21.22
C ILE A 40 -14.64 -4.20 19.89
N LYS A 41 -15.44 -3.15 19.62
CA LYS A 41 -15.27 -2.29 18.45
C LYS A 41 -13.89 -1.62 18.42
N CYS A 42 -13.44 -1.05 19.54
CA CYS A 42 -12.10 -0.48 19.67
C CYS A 42 -11.00 -1.51 19.39
N SER A 43 -11.14 -2.73 19.92
CA SER A 43 -10.19 -3.82 19.67
C SER A 43 -10.13 -4.20 18.19
N ILE A 44 -11.28 -4.32 17.52
CA ILE A 44 -11.34 -4.61 16.07
C ILE A 44 -10.65 -3.49 15.27
N ILE A 45 -10.88 -2.22 15.62
CA ILE A 45 -10.22 -1.08 14.97
C ILE A 45 -8.70 -1.14 15.16
N GLN A 46 -8.22 -1.45 16.36
CA GLN A 46 -6.78 -1.62 16.62
C GLN A 46 -6.17 -2.76 15.80
N GLN A 47 -6.87 -3.89 15.70
CA GLN A 47 -6.42 -5.02 14.87
C GLN A 47 -6.43 -4.69 13.37
N LEU A 48 -7.38 -3.89 12.90
CA LEU A 48 -7.39 -3.39 11.53
C LEU A 48 -6.20 -2.47 11.26
N GLU A 49 -5.81 -1.63 12.23
CA GLU A 49 -4.62 -0.79 12.10
C GLU A 49 -3.33 -1.63 12.07
N ALA A 50 -3.22 -2.63 12.94
CA ALA A 50 -2.12 -3.59 12.90
C ALA A 50 -2.05 -4.34 11.56
N CYS A 51 -3.19 -4.71 10.95
CA CYS A 51 -3.22 -5.28 9.61
C CYS A 51 -2.62 -4.32 8.57
N LYS A 52 -2.94 -3.02 8.64
CA LYS A 52 -2.41 -2.02 7.71
C LYS A 52 -0.89 -1.90 7.86
N GLU A 53 -0.38 -1.79 9.08
CA GLU A 53 1.07 -1.72 9.33
C GLU A 53 1.79 -2.96 8.78
N LEU A 54 1.23 -4.15 8.98
CA LEU A 54 1.76 -5.38 8.42
C LEU A 54 1.75 -5.39 6.88
N LEU A 55 0.68 -4.89 6.26
CA LEU A 55 0.59 -4.76 4.80
C LEU A 55 1.63 -3.77 4.27
N VAL A 56 1.85 -2.63 4.94
CA VAL A 56 2.89 -1.67 4.58
C VAL A 56 4.26 -2.35 4.57
N GLY A 57 4.61 -3.07 5.63
CA GLY A 57 5.88 -3.81 5.68
C GLY A 57 6.00 -4.89 4.59
N ILE A 58 4.90 -5.56 4.25
CA ILE A 58 4.88 -6.54 3.15
C ILE A 58 5.13 -5.84 1.80
N TYR A 59 4.49 -4.69 1.55
CA TYR A 59 4.69 -3.91 0.33
C TYR A 59 6.10 -3.36 0.23
N GLU A 60 6.70 -2.86 1.31
CA GLU A 60 8.09 -2.42 1.30
C GLU A 60 9.04 -3.55 0.89
N ILE A 61 8.86 -4.75 1.45
CA ILE A 61 9.66 -5.91 1.07
C ILE A 61 9.39 -6.27 -0.40
N ALA A 62 8.13 -6.31 -0.82
CA ALA A 62 7.74 -6.62 -2.19
C ALA A 62 8.34 -5.64 -3.22
N ILE A 63 8.41 -4.34 -2.87
CA ILE A 63 9.04 -3.30 -3.68
C ILE A 63 10.55 -3.56 -3.78
N ARG A 64 11.21 -3.76 -2.65
CA ARG A 64 12.67 -3.98 -2.57
C ARG A 64 13.11 -5.23 -3.31
N THR A 65 12.37 -6.32 -3.18
CA THR A 65 12.70 -7.61 -3.82
C THR A 65 12.11 -7.74 -5.23
N GLY A 66 11.25 -6.80 -5.66
CA GLY A 66 10.55 -6.89 -6.94
C GLY A 66 9.58 -8.07 -7.04
N THR A 67 8.98 -8.46 -5.92
CA THR A 67 8.03 -9.57 -5.86
C THR A 67 6.62 -9.07 -6.08
N ASP A 68 5.86 -9.71 -6.96
CA ASP A 68 4.44 -9.40 -7.17
C ASP A 68 3.57 -10.16 -6.16
N VAL A 69 3.00 -9.43 -5.19
CA VAL A 69 2.20 -10.02 -4.10
C VAL A 69 0.70 -9.95 -4.35
N ASP A 70 0.23 -8.91 -5.05
CA ASP A 70 -1.18 -8.57 -5.23
C ASP A 70 -1.59 -8.50 -6.71
N ASN A 71 -0.66 -8.73 -7.65
CA ASN A 71 -0.83 -8.56 -9.09
C ASN A 71 -1.26 -7.12 -9.48
N SER A 72 -1.09 -6.13 -8.60
CA SER A 72 -1.55 -4.77 -8.88
C SER A 72 -0.58 -4.03 -9.78
N ARG A 73 -1.14 -3.23 -10.70
CA ARG A 73 -0.34 -2.32 -11.53
C ARG A 73 0.38 -1.27 -10.68
N LEU A 74 -0.25 -0.84 -9.59
CA LEU A 74 0.30 0.15 -8.68
C LEU A 74 1.60 -0.35 -8.03
N LEU A 75 1.65 -1.61 -7.57
CA LEU A 75 2.87 -2.19 -7.02
C LEU A 75 4.01 -2.21 -8.04
N LYS A 76 3.72 -2.54 -9.31
CA LYS A 76 4.70 -2.52 -10.39
C LYS A 76 5.26 -1.12 -10.64
N VAL A 77 4.42 -0.09 -10.52
CA VAL A 77 4.85 1.32 -10.61
C VAL A 77 5.78 1.68 -9.44
N TYR A 78 5.43 1.31 -8.21
CA TYR A 78 6.31 1.55 -7.06
C TYR A 78 7.65 0.80 -7.18
N GLN A 79 7.64 -0.44 -7.68
CA GLN A 79 8.85 -1.19 -7.99
C GLN A 79 9.71 -0.51 -9.06
N PHE A 80 9.08 0.04 -10.11
CA PHE A 80 9.78 0.80 -11.14
C PHE A 80 10.46 2.04 -10.54
N PHE A 81 9.74 2.86 -9.77
CA PHE A 81 10.33 4.02 -9.13
C PHE A 81 11.46 3.66 -8.17
N TYR A 82 11.28 2.61 -7.38
CA TYR A 82 12.32 2.16 -6.45
C TYR A 82 13.59 1.70 -7.16
N ARG A 83 13.46 0.93 -8.24
CA ARG A 83 14.61 0.43 -9.03
C ARG A 83 15.35 1.53 -9.78
N ASN A 84 14.61 2.51 -10.30
CA ASN A 84 15.17 3.60 -11.11
C ASN A 84 15.36 4.89 -10.30
N ALA A 85 15.27 4.85 -8.96
CA ALA A 85 15.31 6.04 -8.12
C ALA A 85 16.59 6.85 -8.33
N SER A 86 17.74 6.19 -8.44
CA SER A 86 19.04 6.83 -8.72
C SER A 86 19.06 7.53 -10.08
N ASP A 87 18.53 6.86 -11.11
CA ASP A 87 18.57 7.36 -12.47
C ASP A 87 17.59 8.52 -12.64
N ILE A 88 16.38 8.38 -12.08
CA ILE A 88 15.38 9.44 -12.00
C ILE A 88 15.96 10.65 -11.26
N GLN A 89 16.59 10.43 -10.11
CA GLN A 89 17.23 11.51 -9.35
C GLN A 89 18.36 12.16 -10.14
N HIS A 90 19.20 11.38 -10.82
CA HIS A 90 20.26 11.89 -11.67
C HIS A 90 19.70 12.76 -12.80
N HIS A 91 18.64 12.32 -13.48
CA HIS A 91 18.01 13.08 -14.55
C HIS A 91 17.32 14.34 -14.02
N LEU A 92 16.69 14.28 -12.85
CA LEU A 92 16.07 15.44 -12.20
C LEU A 92 17.09 16.47 -11.71
N GLN A 93 18.30 16.05 -11.32
CA GLN A 93 19.37 16.96 -10.91
C GLN A 93 19.97 17.78 -12.05
N HIS A 94 19.89 17.28 -13.30
CA HIS A 94 20.34 18.00 -14.49
C HIS A 94 19.29 18.94 -15.07
N ILE A 95 18.05 18.85 -14.58
CA ILE A 95 17.01 19.83 -14.89
C ILE A 95 17.12 20.88 -13.79
N ASP A 96 17.43 22.12 -14.19
CA ASP A 96 17.57 23.25 -13.27
C ASP A 96 16.17 23.67 -12.76
N ILE A 97 15.59 22.85 -11.88
CA ILE A 97 14.27 23.08 -11.30
C ILE A 97 14.48 23.86 -10.01
N PRO A 98 13.89 25.06 -9.87
CA PRO A 98 13.99 25.83 -8.64
C PRO A 98 13.51 24.97 -7.45
N ARG A 99 14.40 24.78 -6.47
CA ARG A 99 14.19 23.93 -5.29
C ARG A 99 12.85 24.28 -4.63
N GLY A 100 11.95 23.30 -4.51
CA GLY A 100 10.63 23.45 -3.89
C GLY A 100 9.44 23.57 -4.86
N SER A 101 9.66 23.51 -6.17
CA SER A 101 8.57 23.54 -7.15
C SER A 101 7.76 22.23 -7.17
N ALA A 102 6.43 22.36 -7.08
CA ALA A 102 5.47 21.27 -7.28
C ALA A 102 5.60 20.55 -8.64
N ALA A 103 6.35 21.13 -9.58
CA ALA A 103 6.63 20.55 -10.89
C ALA A 103 7.38 19.21 -10.81
N ILE A 104 8.25 19.00 -9.82
CA ILE A 104 8.97 17.73 -9.64
C ILE A 104 7.97 16.60 -9.34
N TRP A 105 7.05 16.84 -8.41
CA TRP A 105 5.97 15.91 -8.10
C TRP A 105 5.03 15.71 -9.29
N GLY A 106 4.77 16.76 -10.07
CA GLY A 106 4.03 16.68 -11.33
C GLY A 106 4.67 15.72 -12.33
N ILE A 107 6.00 15.79 -12.52
CA ILE A 107 6.75 14.89 -13.42
C ILE A 107 6.72 13.44 -12.90
N VAL A 108 6.93 13.22 -11.61
CA VAL A 108 6.84 11.89 -10.99
C VAL A 108 5.44 11.28 -11.17
N ILE A 109 4.39 12.07 -10.96
CA ILE A 109 3.00 11.65 -11.17
C ILE A 109 2.74 11.36 -12.66
N LEU A 110 3.24 12.20 -13.57
CA LEU A 110 3.05 12.02 -15.01
C LEU A 110 3.74 10.75 -15.52
N ILE A 111 4.96 10.46 -15.04
CA ILE A 111 5.67 9.20 -15.32
C ILE A 111 4.87 8.01 -14.78
N ALA A 112 4.32 8.12 -13.56
CA ALA A 112 3.47 7.07 -12.98
C ALA A 112 2.24 6.80 -13.85
N ILE A 113 1.56 7.85 -14.33
CA ILE A 113 0.38 7.75 -15.20
C ILE A 113 0.74 7.11 -16.55
N VAL A 114 1.81 7.56 -17.20
CA VAL A 114 2.27 7.00 -18.47
C VAL A 114 2.60 5.52 -18.30
N TYR A 115 3.25 5.13 -17.20
CA TYR A 115 3.58 3.73 -16.95
C TYR A 115 2.34 2.87 -16.68
N LEU A 116 1.33 3.40 -15.96
CA LEU A 116 0.04 2.74 -15.75
C LEU A 116 -0.74 2.56 -17.07
N TRP A 117 -0.57 3.48 -18.03
CA TRP A 117 -1.26 3.45 -19.32
C TRP A 117 -0.53 2.57 -20.35
N ALA A 118 0.80 2.61 -20.38
CA ALA A 118 1.63 1.81 -21.29
C ALA A 118 1.71 0.32 -20.93
N THR A 119 1.27 -0.06 -19.72
CA THR A 119 1.14 -1.46 -19.28
C THR A 119 -0.26 -2.04 -19.53
N VAL A 120 -1.09 -1.35 -20.34
CA VAL A 120 -2.38 -1.83 -20.88
C VAL A 120 -2.15 -2.64 -22.14
#